data_AF-A0A7Y3H5J3-F1
#
_entry.id   AF-A0A7Y3H5J3-F1
#
_cell.length_a   1.000
_cell.length_b   1.000
_cell.length_c   1.000
_cell.angle_alpha   90.00
_cell.angle_beta   90.00
_cell.angle_gamma   90.00
#
_symmetry.space_group_name_H-M   'P 1'
#
loop_
_entity.id
_entity.type
_entity.pdbx_description
1 polymer ?
#
loop_
_entity_poly.entity_id
_entity_poly.type
_entity_poly.pdbx_seq_one_letter_code
_entity_poly.pdbx_strand_id
1 'polypeptide(L)'
;MNFIKIITAICSILFLMIGADKFFAFLQPPCSLEDTISHIIWKVLGVMQLAAGFLIWHPKYYKYVAGFFLVFMLAFTIYHLTQSTYDIGGSASMAVMLGLILWNPSFLRGKN
;
A
#
# COMPACT_ATOMS: atom_id res chain seq x y z
N MET A 1 -8.34 19.73 -10.65
CA MET A 1 -8.34 18.27 -10.40
C MET A 1 -7.65 18.00 -9.07
N ASN A 2 -8.27 17.25 -8.16
CA ASN A 2 -7.73 17.03 -6.82
C ASN A 2 -6.70 15.89 -6.88
N PHE A 3 -5.41 16.23 -6.82
CA PHE A 3 -4.32 15.25 -6.90
C PHE A 3 -4.40 14.21 -5.78
N ILE A 4 -4.93 14.55 -4.60
CA ILE A 4 -5.13 13.57 -3.52
C ILE A 4 -6.11 12.47 -3.93
N LYS A 5 -7.15 12.78 -4.71
CA LYS A 5 -8.06 11.75 -5.24
C LYS A 5 -7.36 10.81 -6.22
N ILE A 6 -6.44 11.34 -7.04
CA ILE A 6 -5.64 10.53 -7.97
C ILE A 6 -4.71 9.60 -7.20
N ILE A 7 -3.98 10.13 -6.21
CA ILE A 7 -3.09 9.33 -5.36
C ILE A 7 -3.89 8.26 -4.61
N THR A 8 -5.08 8.61 -4.11
CA THR A 8 -6.00 7.66 -3.47
C THR A 8 -6.43 6.55 -4.43
N ALA A 9 -6.74 6.89 -5.69
CA ALA A 9 -7.09 5.91 -6.71
C ALA A 9 -5.92 4.96 -7.03
N ILE A 10 -4.71 5.51 -7.21
CA ILE A 10 -3.50 4.71 -7.44
C ILE A 10 -3.26 3.78 -6.25
N CYS A 11 -3.30 4.29 -5.03
CA CYS A 11 -3.14 3.48 -3.82
C CYS A 11 -4.21 2.38 -3.72
N SER A 12 -5.46 2.70 -4.02
CA SER A 12 -6.57 1.75 -4.03
C SER A 12 -6.32 0.61 -5.02
N ILE A 13 -5.94 0.93 -6.26
CA ILE A 13 -5.65 -0.06 -7.28
C ILE A 13 -4.45 -0.93 -6.87
N LEU A 14 -3.37 -0.33 -6.37
CA LEU A 14 -2.19 -1.07 -5.92
C LEU A 14 -2.51 -2.00 -4.76
N PHE A 15 -3.30 -1.56 -3.78
CA PHE A 15 -3.76 -2.43 -2.69
C PHE A 15 -4.60 -3.60 -3.20
N LEU A 16 -5.49 -3.36 -4.15
CA LEU A 16 -6.32 -4.42 -4.73
C LEU A 16 -5.49 -5.40 -5.55
N MET A 17 -4.59 -4.90 -6.39
CA MET A 17 -3.72 -5.73 -7.23
C MET A 17 -2.77 -6.57 -6.38
N ILE A 18 -1.99 -5.95 -5.49
CA ILE A 18 -1.02 -6.66 -4.64
C ILE A 18 -1.76 -7.58 -3.65
N GLY A 19 -2.89 -7.14 -3.12
CA GLY A 19 -3.71 -7.96 -2.22
C GLY A 19 -4.26 -9.20 -2.90
N ALA A 20 -4.79 -9.07 -4.13
CA ALA A 20 -5.28 -10.19 -4.92
C ALA A 20 -4.15 -11.14 -5.35
N ASP A 21 -2.98 -10.58 -5.68
CA ASP A 21 -1.82 -11.35 -6.09
C ASP A 21 -1.37 -12.37 -5.03
N LYS A 22 -1.54 -12.05 -3.74
CA LYS A 22 -1.27 -12.98 -2.63
C LYS A 22 -2.16 -14.23 -2.59
N PHE A 23 -3.23 -14.28 -3.38
CA PHE A 23 -4.11 -15.44 -3.51
C PHE A 23 -4.01 -16.13 -4.86
N PHE A 24 -3.69 -15.37 -5.92
CA PHE A 24 -3.78 -15.85 -7.30
C PHE A 24 -2.43 -15.88 -8.05
N ALA A 25 -1.37 -15.30 -7.48
CA ALA A 25 0.00 -15.29 -8.02
C ALA A 25 0.06 -14.91 -9.52
N PHE A 26 -0.51 -13.76 -9.87
CA PHE A 26 -0.62 -13.31 -11.27
C PHE A 26 0.43 -12.25 -11.64
N LEU A 27 1.04 -11.57 -10.67
CA LEU A 27 2.17 -10.66 -10.90
C LEU A 27 3.46 -11.47 -11.00
N GLN A 28 4.24 -11.21 -12.04
CA GLN A 28 5.56 -11.81 -12.23
C GLN A 28 6.62 -10.70 -12.38
N PRO A 29 7.75 -10.79 -11.66
CA PRO A 29 8.08 -11.80 -10.64
C PRO A 29 7.22 -11.67 -9.36
N PRO A 30 7.05 -12.77 -8.59
CA PRO A 30 6.40 -12.69 -7.27
C PRO A 30 7.19 -11.79 -6.34
N CYS A 31 6.54 -11.35 -5.27
CA CYS A 31 7.23 -10.58 -4.24
C CYS A 31 8.31 -11.46 -3.58
N SER A 32 9.53 -10.92 -3.54
CA SER A 32 10.74 -11.54 -3.00
C SER A 32 10.69 -12.00 -1.54
N LEU A 33 9.64 -11.64 -0.79
CA LEU A 33 9.40 -12.11 0.58
C LEU A 33 8.39 -13.25 0.68
N GLU A 34 7.80 -13.70 -0.44
CA GLU A 34 6.74 -14.71 -0.46
C GLU A 34 7.18 -16.01 0.22
N ASP A 35 8.37 -16.50 -0.10
CA ASP A 35 8.90 -17.77 0.44
C ASP A 35 9.35 -17.66 1.91
N THR A 36 9.58 -16.45 2.41
CA THR A 36 10.06 -16.20 3.78
C THR A 36 8.91 -16.07 4.77
N ILE A 37 7.73 -15.64 4.32
CA ILE A 37 6.57 -15.38 5.18
C ILE A 37 5.64 -16.60 5.18
N SER A 38 5.21 -17.03 6.37
CA SER A 38 4.25 -18.15 6.45
C SER A 38 3.00 -17.90 5.61
N HIS A 39 2.50 -18.93 4.92
CA HIS A 39 1.33 -18.81 4.04
C HIS A 39 0.08 -18.23 4.72
N ILE A 40 -0.11 -18.49 6.02
CA ILE A 40 -1.24 -17.93 6.78
C ILE A 40 -1.08 -16.41 6.92
N ILE A 41 0.10 -15.95 7.36
CA ILE A 41 0.39 -14.51 7.47
C ILE A 41 0.27 -13.87 6.08
N TRP A 42 0.81 -14.49 5.03
CA TRP A 42 0.73 -13.98 3.66
C TRP A 42 -0.72 -13.71 3.22
N LYS A 43 -1.63 -14.66 3.45
CA LYS A 43 -3.05 -14.49 3.13
C LYS A 43 -3.72 -13.42 3.98
N VAL A 44 -3.39 -13.32 5.28
CA VAL A 44 -3.91 -12.26 6.15
C VAL A 44 -3.49 -10.88 5.64
N LEU A 45 -2.23 -10.72 5.22
CA LEU A 45 -1.74 -9.49 4.60
C LEU A 45 -2.53 -9.17 3.32
N GLY A 46 -2.85 -10.18 2.51
CA GLY A 46 -3.68 -10.04 1.31
C GLY A 46 -5.08 -9.53 1.63
N VAL A 47 -5.80 -10.14 2.59
CA VAL A 47 -7.14 -9.68 3.01
C VAL A 47 -7.09 -8.24 3.50
N MET A 48 -6.08 -7.90 4.30
CA MET A 48 -5.92 -6.56 4.85
C MET A 48 -5.70 -5.52 3.75
N GLN A 49 -4.88 -5.83 2.74
CA GLN A 49 -4.66 -4.97 1.58
C GLN A 49 -5.93 -4.81 0.73
N LEU A 50 -6.66 -5.90 0.47
CA LEU A 50 -7.94 -5.82 -0.24
C LEU A 50 -8.94 -4.91 0.48
N ALA A 51 -9.11 -5.08 1.79
CA ALA A 51 -9.98 -4.23 2.60
C ALA A 51 -9.55 -2.75 2.55
N ALA A 52 -8.25 -2.49 2.61
CA ALA A 52 -7.69 -1.14 2.50
C ALA A 52 -8.02 -0.48 1.16
N GLY A 53 -7.94 -1.23 0.07
CA GLY A 53 -8.26 -0.79 -1.28
C GLY A 53 -9.66 -0.19 -1.40
N PHE A 54 -10.63 -0.75 -0.67
CA PHE A 54 -11.99 -0.19 -0.59
C PHE A 54 -12.12 0.89 0.48
N LEU A 55 -11.60 0.67 1.69
CA LEU A 55 -11.79 1.56 2.83
C LEU A 55 -11.10 2.92 2.66
N ILE A 56 -10.03 3.01 1.86
CA ILE A 56 -9.33 4.27 1.61
C ILE A 56 -10.21 5.33 0.93
N TRP A 57 -11.30 4.92 0.27
CA TRP A 57 -12.26 5.85 -0.33
C TRP A 57 -13.26 6.44 0.68
N HIS A 58 -13.40 5.83 1.86
CA HIS A 58 -14.39 6.26 2.81
C HIS A 58 -13.90 7.50 3.59
N PRO A 59 -14.65 8.62 3.60
CA PRO A 59 -14.19 9.90 4.16
C PRO A 59 -13.90 9.86 5.66
N LYS A 60 -14.54 8.93 6.39
CA LYS A 60 -14.27 8.69 7.82
C LYS A 60 -12.99 7.88 8.05
N TYR A 61 -12.62 7.00 7.12
CA TYR A 61 -11.59 5.98 7.33
C TYR A 61 -10.28 6.26 6.58
N TYR A 62 -10.29 7.09 5.53
CA TYR A 62 -9.12 7.27 4.66
C TYR A 62 -7.84 7.65 5.41
N LYS A 63 -7.90 8.55 6.40
CA LYS A 63 -6.71 8.94 7.20
C LYS A 63 -6.20 7.78 8.05
N TYR A 64 -7.09 6.98 8.63
CA TYR A 64 -6.71 5.84 9.46
C TYR A 64 -6.09 4.73 8.60
N VAL A 65 -6.69 4.45 7.45
CA VAL A 65 -6.14 3.49 6.47
C VAL A 65 -4.77 3.97 5.98
N ALA A 66 -4.66 5.22 5.54
CA ALA A 66 -3.41 5.77 5.05
C ALA A 66 -2.32 5.79 6.13
N GLY A 67 -2.65 6.18 7.37
CA GLY A 67 -1.70 6.21 8.48
C GLY A 67 -1.24 4.82 8.91
N PHE A 68 -2.16 3.86 9.05
CA PHE A 68 -1.81 2.48 9.37
C PHE A 68 -0.91 1.88 8.29
N PHE A 69 -1.31 2.00 7.02
CA PHE A 69 -0.51 1.43 5.94
C PHE A 69 0.80 2.18 5.69
N LEU A 70 0.89 3.48 6.01
CA LEU A 70 2.17 4.19 5.99
C LEU A 70 3.19 3.51 6.92
N VAL A 71 2.81 3.29 8.19
CA VAL A 71 3.68 2.61 9.16
C VAL A 71 3.98 1.17 8.73
N PHE A 72 2.96 0.46 8.25
CA PHE A 72 3.10 -0.90 7.73
C PHE A 72 4.11 -0.97 6.57
N MET A 73 3.99 -0.08 5.57
CA MET A 73 4.88 -0.04 4.42
C MET A 73 6.32 0.34 4.81
N LEU A 74 6.51 1.22 5.79
CA LEU A 74 7.84 1.52 6.35
C LEU A 74 8.45 0.30 7.05
N ALA A 75 7.67 -0.43 7.85
CA ALA A 75 8.13 -1.65 8.51
C ALA A 75 8.54 -2.73 7.48
N PHE A 76 7.75 -2.93 6.42
CA PHE A 76 8.10 -3.86 5.35
C PHE A 76 9.28 -3.37 4.51
N THR A 77 9.46 -2.07 4.33
CA THR A 77 10.67 -1.52 3.69
C THR A 77 11.92 -1.89 4.49
N ILE A 78 11.87 -1.76 5.82
CA ILE A 78 12.97 -2.20 6.70
C ILE A 78 13.16 -3.72 6.59
N TYR A 79 12.07 -4.49 6.57
CA TYR A 79 12.16 -5.95 6.45
C TYR A 79 12.77 -6.38 5.10
N HIS A 80 12.42 -5.72 4.00
CA HIS A 80 13.06 -5.94 2.71
C HIS A 80 14.56 -5.65 2.72
N LEU A 81 14.98 -4.59 3.43
CA LEU A 81 16.40 -4.24 3.61
C LEU A 81 17.15 -5.28 4.45
N THR A 82 16.56 -5.80 5.53
CA THR A 82 17.21 -6.81 6.37
C THR A 82 17.29 -8.19 5.71
N GLN A 83 16.35 -8.50 4.81
CA GLN A 83 16.34 -9.73 4.02
C GLN A 83 17.07 -9.59 2.66
N SER A 84 17.71 -8.44 2.38
CA SER A 84 18.44 -8.18 1.12
C SER A 84 17.63 -8.49 -0.14
N THR A 85 16.37 -8.07 -0.14
CA THR A 85 15.43 -8.33 -1.24
C THR A 85 15.25 -7.11 -2.17
N TYR A 86 14.62 -7.30 -3.33
CA TYR A 86 14.57 -6.28 -4.40
C TYR A 86 13.30 -5.41 -4.44
N ASP A 87 12.25 -5.74 -3.67
CA ASP A 87 10.97 -5.00 -3.70
C ASP A 87 10.92 -3.73 -2.81
N ILE A 88 12.09 -3.24 -2.38
CA ILE A 88 12.22 -2.04 -1.52
C ILE A 88 11.57 -0.81 -2.17
N GLY A 89 11.71 -0.66 -3.49
CA GLY A 89 11.14 0.48 -4.23
C GLY A 89 9.61 0.48 -4.24
N GLY A 90 9.00 -0.70 -4.37
CA GLY A 90 7.56 -0.87 -4.31
C GLY A 90 7.02 -0.48 -2.93
N SER A 91 7.68 -0.95 -1.85
CA SER A 91 7.25 -0.64 -0.50
C SER A 91 7.43 0.85 -0.14
N ALA A 92 8.57 1.43 -0.49
CA ALA A 92 8.89 2.83 -0.22
C ALA A 92 8.00 3.80 -1.00
N SER A 93 7.74 3.53 -2.29
CA SER A 93 6.87 4.39 -3.12
C SER A 93 5.44 4.42 -2.59
N MET A 94 4.91 3.28 -2.15
CA MET A 94 3.60 3.20 -1.52
C MET A 94 3.56 3.99 -0.20
N ALA A 95 4.60 3.88 0.63
CA ALA A 95 4.71 4.67 1.86
C ALA A 95 4.65 6.17 1.58
N VAL A 96 5.40 6.66 0.58
CA VAL A 96 5.37 8.09 0.20
C VAL A 96 3.97 8.53 -0.24
N MET A 97 3.29 7.75 -1.09
CA MET A 97 1.94 8.10 -1.55
C MET A 97 0.93 8.15 -0.40
N LEU A 98 0.97 7.19 0.52
CA LEU A 98 0.10 7.17 1.70
C LEU A 98 0.42 8.35 2.64
N GLY A 99 1.70 8.71 2.77
CA GLY A 99 2.15 9.89 3.50
C GLY A 99 1.59 11.19 2.90
N LEU A 100 1.54 11.31 1.57
CA LEU A 100 0.94 12.45 0.89
C LEU A 100 -0.58 12.53 1.12
N ILE A 101 -1.29 11.40 1.13
CA ILE A 101 -2.72 11.35 1.49
C ILE A 101 -2.94 11.83 2.93
N LEU A 102 -2.09 11.39 3.86
CA LEU A 102 -2.20 11.74 5.28
C LEU A 102 -1.88 13.22 5.53
N TRP A 103 -0.80 13.72 4.92
CA TRP A 103 -0.37 15.12 5.03
C TRP A 103 -1.38 16.07 4.38
N ASN A 104 -1.95 15.68 3.23
CA ASN A 104 -2.92 16.45 2.46
C ASN A 104 -2.52 17.94 2.30
N PRO A 105 -1.34 18.24 1.73
CA PRO A 105 -0.85 19.61 1.62
C PRO A 105 -1.69 20.45 0.66
N SER A 106 -1.76 21.76 0.89
CA SER A 106 -2.61 22.70 0.15
C SER A 106 -2.33 22.73 -1.35
N PHE A 107 -1.07 22.57 -1.78
CA PHE A 107 -0.70 22.57 -3.20
C PHE A 107 -1.22 21.35 -3.98
N LEU A 108 -1.58 20.25 -3.32
CA LEU A 108 -2.18 19.07 -3.96
C LEU A 108 -3.71 19.12 -4.05
N ARG A 109 -4.36 20.08 -3.37
CA ARG A 109 -5.82 20.20 -3.34
C ARG A 109 -6.39 20.78 -4.65
N GLY A 110 -5.53 21.36 -5.50
CA GLY A 110 -5.92 22.11 -6.70
C GLY A 110 -6.47 23.50 -6.34
N LYS A 111 -6.53 24.41 -7.30
CA LYS A 111 -7.29 25.67 -7.12
C LYS A 111 -8.78 25.30 -6.97
N ASN A 112 -9.38 25.79 -5.89
CA ASN A 112 -10.83 25.81 -5.72
C ASN A 112 -11.48 26.57 -6.87
#